data_AF-A0A6G0I7S5-F1
#
_entry.id   AF-A0A6G0I7S5-F1
#
_cell.length_a   1.000
_cell.length_b   1.000
_cell.length_c   1.000
_cell.angle_alpha   90.00
_cell.angle_beta   90.00
_cell.angle_gamma   90.00
#
_symmetry.space_group_name_H-M   'P 1'
#
loop_
_entity.id
_entity.type
_entity.pdbx_description
1 polymer ?
#
loop_
_entity_poly.entity_id
_entity_poly.type
_entity_poly.pdbx_seq_one_letter_code
_entity_poly.pdbx_strand_id
1 'polypeptide(L)'
;MVLEIFSGVAKPGSHVLPGENFTYIWQVQEGPSSSDSPCIPYLYYSATDPALDTNSGLVGPLLVCKKGALGENGTQKGVDREFFLLFSVMDENMSWYLDENIRLFGSSDTDHLDENFMESNKMHAVNGLMYGNLPGLEMCAGDKVQWYTFGLGTEVDIHGVYFEGNTFKKQSTTRDTLSLFPHTTATVAMQPDTPGLYEVSCRVTDHYSAGMRQRYRVDPCTRHGEKNTHNHQHKHTQPTKIVQYFISAEEIEWDYSPERDWEMENHHTTSEDSPGNIFVEKGPNKIGSRYKKVVYREYTDESFKVQKKRQFDQQHLGIMGPIIKAEVGEQIVITFKNKASRPYSITAHGIKASGAHIPVQPGYIIELTWDVPQSSGPGVSDPNCISYAYYSSVNFIKDLYSGLFGTLVICRRGTLQGGDGPDRQRSDVEKEFALLFMVHDENQSWYLDDNIGTYLGVDPGNFTADEEFEESNMMHGINGKLYGNLHGLVMMRGQKVDWYLLGMGNEVDMHTVHFHAETFTYKTDRVHRADVFDLFPGTFQTVEMVAGNPGTWLLHCHVTDHIHAGMETTFTINEKSSDVFTSAAGGTEGSLKTLLLSMALGLMAITVILEDRKLEAGWSCLQPEEISDQ
;
A
#
# COMPACT_ATOMS: atom_id res chain seq x y z
N MET A 1 32.77 6.33 2.79
CA MET A 1 33.42 7.58 2.38
C MET A 1 33.39 8.51 3.59
N VAL A 2 34.52 8.78 4.24
CA VAL A 2 34.55 9.67 5.40
C VAL A 2 34.82 11.08 4.89
N LEU A 3 33.79 11.92 4.88
CA LEU A 3 33.98 13.36 4.82
C LEU A 3 34.14 13.85 6.27
N GLU A 4 35.37 14.16 6.68
CA GLU A 4 35.60 14.95 7.89
C GLU A 4 35.16 16.40 7.66
N ILE A 5 33.85 16.65 7.73
CA ILE A 5 33.27 18.00 7.81
C ILE A 5 32.79 18.27 9.24
N PHE A 6 33.66 18.18 10.23
CA PHE A 6 33.36 18.69 11.58
C PHE A 6 34.58 19.34 12.21
N SER A 7 35.02 20.41 11.59
CA SER A 7 35.74 21.48 12.27
C SER A 7 35.25 22.75 11.60
N GLY A 8 34.58 23.66 12.31
CA GLY A 8 34.01 24.91 11.77
C GLY A 8 35.05 25.91 11.22
N VAL A 9 35.97 25.43 10.40
CA VAL A 9 37.05 26.11 9.70
C VAL A 9 36.86 25.76 8.24
N ALA A 10 36.63 26.77 7.38
CA ALA A 10 36.54 26.58 5.94
C ALA A 10 37.83 25.91 5.44
N LYS A 11 37.75 24.63 5.07
CA LYS A 11 38.87 23.89 4.49
C LYS A 11 39.03 24.33 3.02
N PRO A 12 40.26 24.37 2.48
CA PRO A 12 40.46 24.60 1.04
C PRO A 12 39.60 23.64 0.21
N GLY A 13 38.83 24.16 -0.74
CA GLY A 13 37.90 23.38 -1.57
C GLY A 13 36.46 23.27 -1.03
N SER A 14 36.15 23.82 0.14
CA SER A 14 34.74 23.99 0.58
C SER A 14 34.01 25.07 -0.23
N HIS A 15 34.75 26.11 -0.63
CA HIS A 15 34.30 27.14 -1.56
C HIS A 15 35.37 27.29 -2.64
N VAL A 16 34.95 27.23 -3.91
CA VAL A 16 35.81 27.49 -5.06
C VAL A 16 35.23 28.72 -5.76
N LEU A 17 35.96 29.84 -5.73
CA LEU A 17 35.43 31.08 -6.28
C LEU A 17 35.33 31.02 -7.81
N PRO A 18 34.45 31.84 -8.43
CA PRO A 18 34.36 31.91 -9.89
C PRO A 18 35.73 32.16 -10.55
N GLY A 19 36.13 31.26 -11.44
CA GLY A 19 37.42 31.32 -12.15
C GLY A 19 38.59 30.66 -11.43
N GLU A 20 38.43 30.20 -10.19
CA GLU A 20 39.43 29.41 -9.48
C GLU A 20 39.37 27.92 -9.85
N ASN A 21 40.42 27.18 -9.50
CA ASN A 21 40.47 25.74 -9.63
C ASN A 21 40.81 25.07 -8.29
N PHE A 22 40.23 23.91 -8.07
CA PHE A 22 40.56 23.06 -6.93
C PHE A 22 40.58 21.60 -7.37
N THR A 23 41.57 20.84 -6.91
CA THR A 23 41.68 19.41 -7.23
C THR A 23 41.26 18.59 -6.02
N TYR A 24 40.11 17.93 -6.12
CA TYR A 24 39.63 16.98 -5.11
C TYR A 24 40.37 15.65 -5.23
N ILE A 25 40.88 15.14 -4.12
CA ILE A 25 41.54 13.83 -4.05
C ILE A 25 40.75 12.96 -3.07
N TRP A 26 40.04 11.97 -3.61
CA TRP A 26 39.26 11.01 -2.82
C TRP A 26 39.94 9.64 -2.85
N GLN A 27 40.05 9.00 -1.68
CA GLN A 27 40.50 7.62 -1.57
C GLN A 27 39.31 6.72 -1.22
N VAL A 28 39.02 5.75 -2.09
CA VAL A 28 37.99 4.74 -1.85
C VAL A 28 38.60 3.62 -1.00
N GLN A 29 38.55 3.79 0.32
CA GLN A 29 39.09 2.81 1.27
C GLN A 29 38.16 1.62 1.50
N GLU A 30 36.85 1.88 1.45
CA GLU A 30 35.78 0.91 1.65
C GLU A 30 34.83 0.93 0.46
N GLY A 31 34.30 -0.23 0.11
CA GLY A 31 33.35 -0.42 -0.99
C GLY A 31 32.25 -1.41 -0.58
N PRO A 32 31.43 -1.85 -1.55
CA PRO A 32 30.29 -2.72 -1.28
C PRO A 32 30.70 -3.98 -0.51
N SER A 33 29.92 -4.34 0.52
CA SER A 33 30.15 -5.54 1.32
C SER A 33 29.94 -6.83 0.53
N SER A 34 30.27 -7.98 1.10
CA SER A 34 30.10 -9.27 0.40
C SER A 34 28.65 -9.55 -0.05
N SER A 35 27.66 -9.13 0.75
CA SER A 35 26.22 -9.28 0.45
C SER A 35 25.66 -8.22 -0.48
N ASP A 36 26.34 -7.08 -0.63
CA ASP A 36 25.86 -6.01 -1.49
C ASP A 36 26.05 -6.32 -2.98
N SER A 37 25.30 -5.59 -3.81
CA SER A 37 25.50 -5.55 -5.26
C SER A 37 26.97 -5.22 -5.61
N PRO A 38 27.47 -5.67 -6.78
CA PRO A 38 28.84 -5.39 -7.18
C PRO A 38 29.20 -3.91 -7.22
N CYS A 39 28.21 -3.05 -7.47
CA CYS A 39 28.33 -1.60 -7.47
C CYS A 39 27.19 -0.96 -6.65
N ILE A 40 27.54 0.08 -5.89
CA ILE A 40 26.60 0.89 -5.09
C ILE A 40 26.68 2.34 -5.60
N PRO A 41 25.53 2.97 -5.90
CA PRO A 41 25.44 4.35 -6.28
C PRO A 41 25.49 5.29 -5.07
N TYR A 42 26.17 6.41 -5.25
CA TYR A 42 26.26 7.55 -4.35
C TYR A 42 26.02 8.83 -5.16
N LEU A 43 25.83 9.96 -4.48
CA LEU A 43 25.77 11.27 -5.11
C LEU A 43 27.05 12.05 -4.81
N TYR A 44 27.50 12.84 -5.77
CA TYR A 44 28.33 14.00 -5.51
C TYR A 44 27.51 15.26 -5.82
N TYR A 45 27.74 16.32 -5.06
CA TYR A 45 27.02 17.59 -5.19
C TYR A 45 27.87 18.73 -4.65
N SER A 46 27.56 19.96 -5.05
CA SER A 46 28.16 21.15 -4.44
C SER A 46 27.54 21.41 -3.07
N ALA A 47 28.38 21.81 -2.11
CA ALA A 47 28.00 21.97 -0.71
C ALA A 47 28.42 23.32 -0.14
N THR A 48 28.51 24.37 -0.99
CA THR A 48 28.69 25.75 -0.52
C THR A 48 27.40 26.19 0.16
N ASP A 49 26.28 26.01 -0.52
CA ASP A 49 24.95 25.96 0.06
C ASP A 49 24.23 24.77 -0.57
N PRO A 50 24.19 23.59 0.10
CA PRO A 50 23.67 22.38 -0.52
C PRO A 50 22.24 22.51 -1.06
N ALA A 51 21.39 23.30 -0.42
CA ALA A 51 20.00 23.48 -0.84
C ALA A 51 19.92 24.31 -2.13
N LEU A 52 20.62 25.45 -2.16
CA LEU A 52 20.63 26.30 -3.35
C LEU A 52 21.42 25.67 -4.50
N ASP A 53 22.59 25.09 -4.21
CA ASP A 53 23.50 24.51 -5.19
C ASP A 53 22.86 23.34 -5.94
N THR A 54 22.15 22.45 -5.24
CA THR A 54 21.53 21.27 -5.85
C THR A 54 20.31 21.62 -6.69
N ASN A 55 19.46 22.53 -6.22
CA ASN A 55 18.33 23.07 -7.00
C ASN A 55 18.80 23.89 -8.21
N SER A 56 19.99 24.51 -8.12
CA SER A 56 20.65 25.14 -9.27
C SER A 56 21.27 24.13 -10.26
N GLY A 57 21.20 22.82 -9.97
CA GLY A 57 21.63 21.74 -10.86
C GLY A 57 22.99 21.12 -10.58
N LEU A 58 23.69 21.48 -9.48
CA LEU A 58 25.03 20.96 -9.17
C LEU A 58 24.99 19.62 -8.43
N VAL A 59 24.55 18.57 -9.11
CA VAL A 59 24.51 17.19 -8.60
C VAL A 59 24.89 16.17 -9.69
N GLY A 60 25.48 15.04 -9.30
CA GLY A 60 25.72 13.93 -10.21
C GLY A 60 25.96 12.59 -9.54
N PRO A 61 25.90 11.48 -10.32
CA PRO A 61 26.06 10.14 -9.79
C PRO A 61 27.54 9.78 -9.59
N LEU A 62 27.84 9.14 -8.47
CA LEU A 62 29.11 8.50 -8.17
C LEU A 62 28.89 7.00 -7.98
N LEU A 63 29.52 6.16 -8.80
CA LEU A 63 29.40 4.71 -8.66
C LEU A 63 30.65 4.12 -7.98
N VAL A 64 30.46 3.41 -6.86
CA VAL A 64 31.54 2.71 -6.15
C VAL A 64 31.34 1.21 -6.26
N CYS A 65 32.35 0.52 -6.82
CA CYS A 65 32.26 -0.90 -7.12
C CYS A 65 33.31 -1.74 -6.38
N LYS A 66 33.01 -3.03 -6.23
CA LYS A 66 33.96 -4.03 -5.77
C LYS A 66 35.17 -4.10 -6.70
N LYS A 67 36.35 -4.37 -6.14
CA LYS A 67 37.59 -4.51 -6.92
C LYS A 67 37.43 -5.57 -8.02
N GLY A 68 37.66 -5.16 -9.27
CA GLY A 68 37.57 -6.04 -10.44
C GLY A 68 36.16 -6.21 -11.05
N ALA A 69 35.13 -5.59 -10.47
CA ALA A 69 33.76 -5.61 -10.98
C ALA A 69 33.57 -4.75 -12.25
N LEU A 70 34.41 -3.73 -12.43
CA LEU A 70 34.39 -2.88 -13.61
C LEU A 70 35.23 -3.47 -14.75
N GLY A 71 34.75 -3.30 -15.99
CA GLY A 71 35.47 -3.55 -17.23
C GLY A 71 36.43 -2.41 -17.59
N GLU A 72 37.11 -2.53 -18.72
CA GLU A 72 38.07 -1.50 -19.19
C GLU A 72 37.42 -0.14 -19.47
N ASN A 73 36.14 -0.16 -19.87
CA ASN A 73 35.37 1.05 -20.18
C ASN A 73 34.67 1.66 -18.95
N GLY A 74 34.94 1.16 -17.74
CA GLY A 74 34.30 1.64 -16.51
C GLY A 74 32.87 1.14 -16.28
N THR A 75 32.35 0.25 -17.14
CA THR A 75 31.03 -0.37 -16.99
C THR A 75 31.09 -1.64 -16.15
N GLN A 76 29.97 -2.01 -15.50
CA GLN A 76 29.92 -3.23 -14.71
C GLN A 76 30.00 -4.49 -15.60
N LYS A 77 30.86 -5.44 -15.22
CA LYS A 77 30.95 -6.74 -15.92
C LYS A 77 29.66 -7.55 -15.76
N GLY A 78 29.21 -8.17 -16.86
CA GLY A 78 28.05 -9.05 -16.87
C GLY A 78 26.70 -8.31 -16.86
N VAL A 79 26.72 -7.01 -17.08
CA VAL A 79 25.56 -6.14 -17.28
C VAL A 79 25.58 -5.65 -18.72
N ASP A 80 24.44 -5.71 -19.41
CA ASP A 80 24.31 -5.29 -20.81
C ASP A 80 24.04 -3.77 -20.90
N ARG A 81 23.25 -3.21 -19.96
CA ARG A 81 22.89 -1.79 -19.89
C ARG A 81 22.87 -1.25 -18.45
N GLU A 82 23.34 -0.02 -18.28
CA GLU A 82 23.33 0.71 -17.01
C GLU A 82 22.60 2.05 -17.21
N PHE A 83 21.62 2.34 -16.35
CA PHE A 83 20.86 3.58 -16.37
C PHE A 83 20.94 4.29 -15.02
N PHE A 84 20.97 5.62 -15.05
CA PHE A 84 21.02 6.48 -13.87
C PHE A 84 19.81 7.40 -13.89
N LEU A 85 18.97 7.33 -12.86
CA LEU A 85 17.74 8.12 -12.75
C LEU A 85 17.69 8.86 -11.41
N LEU A 86 17.78 10.17 -11.46
CA LEU A 86 17.54 11.08 -10.35
C LEU A 86 16.08 11.52 -10.36
N PHE A 87 15.35 11.19 -9.30
CA PHE A 87 14.01 11.68 -9.02
C PHE A 87 14.14 12.82 -8.01
N SER A 88 13.61 13.99 -8.37
CA SER A 88 13.68 15.18 -7.54
C SER A 88 12.62 16.19 -7.98
N VAL A 89 12.00 16.84 -7.02
CA VAL A 89 11.27 18.10 -7.23
C VAL A 89 12.31 19.22 -7.26
N MET A 90 12.74 19.60 -8.47
CA MET A 90 13.73 20.67 -8.64
C MET A 90 13.04 22.02 -8.42
N ASP A 91 13.26 22.60 -7.25
CA ASP A 91 12.64 23.85 -6.83
C ASP A 91 13.47 25.05 -7.34
N GLU A 92 13.06 25.63 -8.47
CA GLU A 92 13.73 26.79 -9.03
C GLU A 92 13.56 28.05 -8.17
N ASN A 93 12.61 28.08 -7.21
CA ASN A 93 12.54 29.16 -6.22
C ASN A 93 13.78 29.17 -5.30
N MET A 94 14.40 28.00 -5.14
CA MET A 94 15.64 27.80 -4.38
C MET A 94 16.87 27.76 -5.29
N SER A 95 16.77 28.24 -6.52
CA SER A 95 17.91 28.33 -7.44
C SER A 95 18.67 29.64 -7.23
N TRP A 96 20.01 29.60 -7.30
CA TRP A 96 20.85 30.80 -7.38
C TRP A 96 20.49 31.69 -8.58
N TYR A 97 19.83 31.11 -9.58
CA TYR A 97 19.50 31.76 -10.84
C TYR A 97 18.06 32.28 -10.91
N LEU A 98 17.27 32.22 -9.83
CA LEU A 98 15.87 32.65 -9.83
C LEU A 98 15.69 34.08 -10.37
N ASP A 99 16.40 35.06 -9.79
CA ASP A 99 16.31 36.46 -10.22
C ASP A 99 16.70 36.67 -11.69
N GLU A 100 17.70 35.91 -12.17
CA GLU A 100 18.13 35.95 -13.56
C GLU A 100 17.08 35.33 -14.49
N ASN A 101 16.50 34.20 -14.10
CA ASN A 101 15.43 33.53 -14.82
C ASN A 101 14.18 34.41 -14.93
N ILE A 102 13.77 35.09 -13.85
CA ILE A 102 12.65 36.03 -13.86
C ILE A 102 12.94 37.21 -14.80
N ARG A 103 14.16 37.74 -14.78
CA ARG A 103 14.55 38.84 -15.68
C ARG A 103 14.53 38.42 -17.16
N LEU A 104 14.92 37.19 -17.46
CA LEU A 104 15.06 36.68 -18.84
C LEU A 104 13.74 36.15 -19.41
N PHE A 105 12.93 35.48 -18.59
CA PHE A 105 11.75 34.72 -19.02
C PHE A 105 10.45 35.16 -18.35
N GLY A 106 10.53 35.88 -17.23
CA GLY A 106 9.38 36.35 -16.46
C GLY A 106 8.75 37.63 -17.00
N SER A 107 7.78 38.15 -16.25
CA SER A 107 7.05 39.39 -16.57
C SER A 107 7.29 40.45 -15.50
N SER A 108 7.01 41.73 -15.81
CA SER A 108 7.19 42.84 -14.85
C SER A 108 6.28 42.76 -13.62
N ASP A 109 5.22 41.97 -13.69
CA ASP A 109 4.16 41.89 -12.69
C ASP A 109 4.27 40.61 -11.84
N THR A 110 5.44 39.95 -11.87
CA THR A 110 5.68 38.69 -11.15
C THR A 110 5.75 38.94 -9.64
N ASP A 111 4.88 38.30 -8.87
CA ASP A 111 4.94 38.27 -7.41
C ASP A 111 5.61 36.98 -6.95
N HIS A 112 6.72 37.11 -6.22
CA HIS A 112 7.53 35.97 -5.78
C HIS A 112 6.89 35.23 -4.60
N LEU A 113 5.94 35.87 -3.91
CA LEU A 113 5.24 35.31 -2.76
C LEU A 113 3.91 34.67 -3.16
N ASP A 114 3.52 34.77 -4.42
CA ASP A 114 2.33 34.10 -4.94
C ASP A 114 2.56 32.58 -4.97
N GLU A 115 1.63 31.83 -4.40
CA GLU A 115 1.74 30.37 -4.30
C GLU A 115 1.70 29.69 -5.67
N ASN A 116 0.93 30.22 -6.62
CA ASN A 116 0.91 29.66 -7.98
C ASN A 116 2.23 29.93 -8.72
N PHE A 117 2.86 31.08 -8.46
CA PHE A 117 4.20 31.36 -8.97
C PHE A 117 5.21 30.36 -8.39
N MET A 118 5.23 30.17 -7.08
CA MET A 118 6.13 29.21 -6.44
C MET A 118 5.92 27.80 -6.97
N GLU A 119 4.66 27.36 -7.07
CA GLU A 119 4.32 26.03 -7.61
C GLU A 119 4.73 25.88 -9.08
N SER A 120 4.59 26.93 -9.90
CA SER A 120 5.01 26.88 -11.30
C SER A 120 6.51 26.65 -11.49
N ASN A 121 7.32 26.93 -10.47
CA ASN A 121 8.76 26.75 -10.45
C ASN A 121 9.20 25.42 -9.82
N LYS A 122 8.27 24.58 -9.35
CA LYS A 122 8.58 23.23 -8.84
C LYS A 122 8.57 22.20 -9.96
N MET A 123 9.76 21.89 -10.46
CA MET A 123 9.94 21.01 -11.60
C MET A 123 10.07 19.55 -11.15
N HIS A 124 8.93 18.85 -11.14
CA HIS A 124 8.81 17.43 -10.77
C HIS A 124 9.43 16.51 -11.82
N ALA A 125 10.75 16.29 -11.74
CA ALA A 125 11.53 15.82 -12.86
C ALA A 125 12.27 14.49 -12.60
N VAL A 126 12.58 13.81 -13.71
CA VAL A 126 13.52 12.69 -13.76
C VAL A 126 14.71 13.11 -14.61
N ASN A 127 15.91 13.18 -14.00
CA ASN A 127 17.10 13.75 -14.64
C ASN A 127 16.89 15.17 -15.20
N GLY A 128 16.06 15.99 -14.55
CA GLY A 128 15.73 17.35 -15.02
C GLY A 128 14.75 17.40 -16.21
N LEU A 129 14.14 16.27 -16.59
CA LEU A 129 13.13 16.20 -17.65
C LEU A 129 11.79 15.74 -17.10
N MET A 130 10.70 16.19 -17.72
CA MET A 130 9.32 15.99 -17.29
C MET A 130 8.45 15.47 -18.45
N TYR A 131 7.26 14.95 -18.15
CA TYR A 131 6.20 14.61 -19.10
C TYR A 131 6.61 13.66 -20.25
N GLY A 132 7.51 12.71 -20.00
CA GLY A 132 7.90 11.71 -21.00
C GLY A 132 9.01 12.14 -21.96
N ASN A 133 9.69 13.26 -21.68
CA ASN A 133 10.69 13.85 -22.57
C ASN A 133 12.12 13.30 -22.41
N LEU A 134 12.39 12.39 -21.46
CA LEU A 134 13.73 11.81 -21.24
C LEU A 134 14.09 10.81 -22.36
N PRO A 135 15.08 11.10 -23.22
CA PRO A 135 15.52 10.18 -24.26
C PRO A 135 16.53 9.15 -23.74
N GLY A 136 16.78 8.11 -24.53
CA GLY A 136 17.92 7.21 -24.32
C GLY A 136 17.68 6.02 -23.38
N LEU A 137 16.45 5.83 -22.89
CA LEU A 137 16.05 4.64 -22.11
C LEU A 137 15.66 3.47 -23.03
N GLU A 138 16.62 2.98 -23.81
CA GLU A 138 16.42 1.94 -24.82
C GLU A 138 17.28 0.71 -24.51
N MET A 139 16.67 -0.48 -24.52
CA MET A 139 17.34 -1.76 -24.24
C MET A 139 16.74 -2.89 -25.08
N CYS A 140 17.43 -4.03 -25.14
CA CYS A 140 16.94 -5.20 -25.85
C CYS A 140 16.21 -6.17 -24.92
N ALA A 141 15.22 -6.89 -25.45
CA ALA A 141 14.60 -7.99 -24.72
C ALA A 141 15.65 -9.05 -24.34
N GLY A 142 15.69 -9.42 -23.05
CA GLY A 142 16.65 -10.36 -22.47
C GLY A 142 17.98 -9.73 -22.01
N ASP A 143 18.17 -8.41 -22.16
CA ASP A 143 19.31 -7.68 -21.59
C ASP A 143 19.28 -7.73 -20.06
N LYS A 144 20.45 -7.85 -19.44
CA LYS A 144 20.64 -7.63 -18.01
C LYS A 144 20.85 -6.15 -17.77
N VAL A 145 19.87 -5.51 -17.16
CA VAL A 145 19.84 -4.06 -16.96
C VAL A 145 20.02 -3.75 -15.49
N GLN A 146 20.94 -2.84 -15.18
CA GLN A 146 21.06 -2.24 -13.84
C GLN A 146 20.53 -0.83 -13.88
N TRP A 147 19.59 -0.54 -12.98
CA TRP A 147 19.09 0.80 -12.74
C TRP A 147 19.68 1.31 -11.43
N TYR A 148 20.39 2.43 -11.51
CA TYR A 148 20.85 3.20 -10.38
C TYR A 148 19.91 4.39 -10.20
N THR A 149 19.22 4.42 -9.07
CA THR A 149 18.18 5.39 -8.78
C THR A 149 18.57 6.24 -7.58
N PHE A 150 18.19 7.51 -7.61
CA PHE A 150 18.57 8.52 -6.63
C PHE A 150 17.34 9.37 -6.28
N GLY A 151 17.13 9.62 -5.00
CA GLY A 151 16.22 10.66 -4.51
C GLY A 151 17.01 11.85 -3.98
N LEU A 152 16.51 13.07 -4.21
CA LEU A 152 17.13 14.32 -3.77
C LEU A 152 16.06 15.38 -3.57
N GLY A 153 16.22 16.22 -2.55
CA GLY A 153 15.38 17.40 -2.30
C GLY A 153 14.94 17.48 -0.85
N THR A 154 13.66 17.75 -0.59
CA THR A 154 13.11 18.06 0.76
C THR A 154 12.08 17.02 1.23
N GLU A 155 11.23 17.37 2.20
CA GLU A 155 10.16 16.50 2.70
C GLU A 155 9.12 16.09 1.65
N VAL A 156 8.95 16.89 0.58
CA VAL A 156 8.06 16.55 -0.55
C VAL A 156 8.65 15.43 -1.41
N ASP A 157 9.97 15.20 -1.36
CA ASP A 157 10.67 14.23 -2.20
C ASP A 157 10.55 12.77 -1.71
N ILE A 158 9.31 12.33 -1.52
CA ILE A 158 8.95 10.93 -1.32
C ILE A 158 8.57 10.37 -2.68
N HIS A 159 9.35 9.44 -3.20
CA HIS A 159 9.15 8.93 -4.56
C HIS A 159 8.82 7.45 -4.55
N GLY A 160 7.69 7.08 -5.14
CA GLY A 160 7.32 5.70 -5.44
C GLY A 160 7.63 5.35 -6.89
N VAL A 161 8.89 5.06 -7.22
CA VAL A 161 9.34 4.83 -8.60
C VAL A 161 8.89 3.47 -9.11
N TYR A 162 7.87 3.48 -9.96
CA TYR A 162 7.25 2.29 -10.54
C TYR A 162 7.72 2.04 -11.97
N PHE A 163 8.06 0.79 -12.27
CA PHE A 163 8.36 0.32 -13.62
C PHE A 163 7.20 -0.48 -14.19
N GLU A 164 6.48 0.13 -15.13
CA GLU A 164 5.29 -0.49 -15.69
C GLU A 164 5.61 -1.78 -16.46
N GLY A 165 4.82 -2.83 -16.20
CA GLY A 165 4.85 -4.09 -16.94
C GLY A 165 6.09 -4.97 -16.72
N ASN A 166 7.09 -4.50 -15.96
CA ASN A 166 8.30 -5.26 -15.63
C ASN A 166 8.60 -5.16 -14.14
N THR A 167 8.90 -6.30 -13.53
CA THR A 167 9.44 -6.35 -12.17
C THR A 167 10.96 -6.32 -12.19
N PHE A 168 11.57 -5.89 -11.09
CA PHE A 168 13.00 -5.99 -10.87
C PHE A 168 13.32 -6.78 -9.58
N LYS A 169 14.58 -7.15 -9.45
CA LYS A 169 15.13 -7.73 -8.22
C LYS A 169 15.87 -6.65 -7.45
N LYS A 170 15.42 -6.38 -6.23
CA LYS A 170 16.18 -5.66 -5.21
C LYS A 170 16.78 -6.72 -4.29
N GLN A 171 18.09 -6.94 -4.43
CA GLN A 171 18.78 -8.08 -3.82
C GLN A 171 18.12 -9.41 -4.26
N SER A 172 17.52 -10.16 -3.33
CA SER A 172 16.85 -11.45 -3.57
C SER A 172 15.33 -11.38 -3.56
N THR A 173 14.74 -10.18 -3.47
CA THR A 173 13.28 -9.95 -3.48
C THR A 173 12.78 -9.40 -4.81
N THR A 174 11.53 -9.71 -5.16
CA THR A 174 10.83 -9.19 -6.33
C THR A 174 10.01 -7.97 -5.96
N ARG A 175 10.22 -6.85 -6.64
CA ARG A 175 9.38 -5.65 -6.54
C ARG A 175 9.23 -5.03 -7.93
N ASP A 176 8.32 -4.06 -8.05
CA ASP A 176 8.10 -3.25 -9.25
C ASP A 176 8.06 -1.75 -8.95
N THR A 177 7.98 -1.38 -7.67
CA THR A 177 8.12 -0.01 -7.17
C THR A 177 9.27 0.13 -6.19
N LEU A 178 9.99 1.25 -6.24
CA LEU A 178 11.05 1.65 -5.31
C LEU A 178 10.67 2.92 -4.57
N SER A 179 10.80 2.90 -3.25
CA SER A 179 10.74 4.12 -2.43
C SER A 179 12.10 4.82 -2.44
N LEU A 180 12.13 6.11 -2.78
CA LEU A 180 13.29 6.99 -2.67
C LEU A 180 12.91 8.23 -1.85
N PHE A 181 13.87 8.72 -1.07
CA PHE A 181 13.80 9.93 -0.25
C PHE A 181 15.03 10.80 -0.53
N PRO A 182 15.13 12.03 -0.01
CA PRO A 182 16.35 12.82 -0.11
C PRO A 182 17.60 12.01 0.26
N HIS A 183 18.60 12.03 -0.63
CA HIS A 183 19.87 11.32 -0.51
C HIS A 183 19.77 9.78 -0.43
N THR A 184 18.60 9.21 -0.70
CA THR A 184 18.45 7.77 -0.83
C THR A 184 18.93 7.33 -2.19
N THR A 185 19.74 6.27 -2.23
CA THR A 185 20.19 5.63 -3.47
C THR A 185 19.81 4.17 -3.48
N ALA A 186 19.45 3.65 -4.65
CA ALA A 186 19.11 2.24 -4.79
C ALA A 186 19.59 1.68 -6.14
N THR A 187 20.08 0.44 -6.10
CA THR A 187 20.40 -0.35 -7.29
C THR A 187 19.36 -1.45 -7.46
N VAL A 188 18.80 -1.58 -8.66
CA VAL A 188 17.92 -2.69 -9.01
C VAL A 188 18.31 -3.36 -10.30
N ALA A 189 18.20 -4.70 -10.30
CA ALA A 189 18.49 -5.53 -11.46
C ALA A 189 17.19 -5.92 -12.16
N MET A 190 17.09 -5.63 -13.45
CA MET A 190 15.93 -5.97 -14.27
C MET A 190 16.39 -6.78 -15.49
N GLN A 191 15.56 -7.73 -15.91
CA GLN A 191 15.74 -8.44 -17.18
C GLN A 191 14.39 -8.46 -17.90
N PRO A 192 14.12 -7.46 -18.77
CA PRO A 192 12.85 -7.37 -19.46
C PRO A 192 12.79 -8.37 -20.61
N ASP A 193 11.77 -9.22 -20.62
CA ASP A 193 11.64 -10.28 -21.64
C ASP A 193 10.66 -9.92 -22.75
N THR A 194 9.77 -8.95 -22.51
CA THR A 194 8.69 -8.64 -23.44
C THR A 194 8.96 -7.30 -24.13
N PRO A 195 9.13 -7.29 -25.47
CA PRO A 195 9.23 -6.05 -26.22
C PRO A 195 8.00 -5.15 -26.03
N GLY A 196 8.23 -3.84 -26.04
CA GLY A 196 7.17 -2.86 -25.82
C GLY A 196 7.70 -1.50 -25.40
N LEU A 197 6.76 -0.54 -25.34
CA LEU A 197 6.97 0.76 -24.74
C LEU A 197 6.31 0.75 -23.36
N TYR A 198 7.04 1.16 -22.34
CA TYR A 198 6.62 1.10 -20.95
C TYR A 198 6.87 2.44 -20.27
N GLU A 199 6.13 2.71 -19.20
CA GLU A 199 6.32 3.90 -18.37
C GLU A 199 7.21 3.60 -17.16
N VAL A 200 8.09 4.55 -16.81
CA VAL A 200 8.70 4.64 -15.48
C VAL A 200 8.22 5.94 -14.85
N SER A 201 7.51 5.85 -13.73
CA SER A 201 6.82 7.01 -13.14
C SER A 201 6.84 6.99 -11.62
N CYS A 202 6.73 8.17 -11.01
CA CYS A 202 6.44 8.27 -9.60
C CYS A 202 4.95 7.96 -9.34
N ARG A 203 4.67 7.15 -8.31
CA ARG A 203 3.31 6.78 -7.89
C ARG A 203 2.72 7.67 -6.81
N VAL A 204 3.48 8.64 -6.33
CA VAL A 204 2.94 9.80 -5.60
C VAL A 204 2.06 10.61 -6.55
N THR A 205 0.80 10.82 -6.18
CA THR A 205 -0.19 11.37 -7.11
C THR A 205 0.18 12.75 -7.62
N ASP A 206 0.67 13.65 -6.76
CA ASP A 206 1.01 15.00 -7.18
C ASP A 206 2.23 15.03 -8.12
N HIS A 207 3.29 14.32 -7.75
CA HIS A 207 4.46 14.12 -8.64
C HIS A 207 4.05 13.55 -10.01
N TYR A 208 3.09 12.62 -10.04
CA TYR A 208 2.59 12.04 -11.28
C TYR A 208 1.86 13.09 -12.14
N SER A 209 0.94 13.87 -11.56
CA SER A 209 0.24 14.94 -12.28
C SER A 209 1.19 16.02 -12.77
N ALA A 210 2.16 16.40 -11.93
CA ALA A 210 3.15 17.43 -12.22
C ALA A 210 4.23 16.99 -13.23
N GLY A 211 4.20 15.73 -13.67
CA GLY A 211 4.95 15.28 -14.84
C GLY A 211 6.17 14.40 -14.56
N MET A 212 6.31 13.86 -13.34
CA MET A 212 7.39 12.95 -12.96
C MET A 212 7.18 11.53 -13.53
N ARG A 213 7.21 11.43 -14.86
CA ARG A 213 7.01 10.20 -15.63
C ARG A 213 7.82 10.23 -16.92
N GLN A 214 8.42 9.10 -17.24
CA GLN A 214 9.26 8.89 -18.42
C GLN A 214 8.89 7.59 -19.11
N ARG A 215 9.43 7.36 -20.32
CA ARG A 215 9.18 6.16 -21.11
C ARG A 215 10.48 5.41 -21.35
N TYR A 216 10.43 4.08 -21.27
CA TYR A 216 11.53 3.22 -21.67
C TYR A 216 11.08 2.20 -22.71
N ARG A 217 11.96 1.88 -23.65
CA ARG A 217 11.67 1.00 -24.78
C ARG A 217 12.48 -0.28 -24.69
N VAL A 218 11.78 -1.41 -24.83
CA VAL A 218 12.37 -2.75 -24.94
C VAL A 218 12.20 -3.23 -26.37
N ASP A 219 13.31 -3.31 -27.11
CA ASP A 219 13.34 -3.66 -28.52
C ASP A 219 13.56 -5.18 -28.72
N PRO A 220 12.96 -5.80 -29.76
CA PRO A 220 13.23 -7.19 -30.11
C PRO A 220 14.58 -7.28 -30.83
N CYS A 221 15.66 -7.54 -30.09
CA CYS A 221 16.99 -7.67 -30.68
C CYS A 221 17.39 -9.14 -30.88
N THR A 222 18.00 -9.45 -32.02
CA THR A 222 18.70 -10.72 -32.22
C THR A 222 20.10 -10.62 -31.64
N ARG A 223 20.41 -11.33 -30.55
CA ARG A 223 21.80 -11.44 -30.06
C ARG A 223 22.67 -12.03 -31.18
N HIS A 224 23.60 -11.22 -31.71
CA HIS A 224 24.54 -11.62 -32.75
C HIS A 224 25.46 -12.74 -32.22
N GLY A 225 25.21 -13.99 -32.62
CA GLY A 225 26.14 -15.10 -32.38
C GLY A 225 25.52 -16.46 -32.08
N GLU A 226 24.27 -16.51 -31.63
CA GLU A 226 23.56 -17.79 -31.49
C GLU A 226 22.78 -18.09 -32.77
N LYS A 227 23.29 -19.03 -33.57
CA LYS A 227 22.50 -19.73 -34.58
C LYS A 227 21.37 -20.45 -33.85
N ASN A 228 20.23 -19.79 -33.74
CA ASN A 228 19.02 -20.39 -33.23
C ASN A 228 18.50 -21.45 -34.21
N THR A 229 18.88 -22.70 -33.97
CA THR A 229 18.10 -23.89 -34.36
C THR A 229 16.89 -24.12 -33.44
N HIS A 230 16.47 -23.10 -32.70
CA HIS A 230 15.18 -23.06 -32.04
C HIS A 230 14.53 -21.73 -32.39
N ASN A 231 13.44 -21.80 -33.15
CA ASN A 231 12.49 -20.71 -33.26
C ASN A 231 12.31 -20.08 -31.87
N HIS A 232 12.74 -18.83 -31.68
CA HIS A 232 12.15 -17.96 -30.66
C HIS A 232 10.74 -17.59 -31.13
N GLN A 233 9.90 -18.61 -31.38
CA GLN A 233 8.55 -18.52 -30.91
C GLN A 233 8.69 -18.27 -29.42
N HIS A 234 8.09 -17.18 -28.93
CA HIS A 234 7.77 -17.06 -27.52
C HIS A 234 7.45 -18.47 -27.01
N LYS A 235 8.22 -18.97 -26.03
CA LYS A 235 7.68 -20.03 -25.18
C LYS A 235 6.51 -19.36 -24.48
N HIS A 236 5.36 -19.26 -25.16
CA HIS A 236 4.07 -19.35 -24.53
C HIS A 236 4.10 -20.72 -23.88
N THR A 237 4.69 -20.73 -22.69
CA THR A 237 4.55 -21.83 -21.76
C THR A 237 3.04 -21.88 -21.56
N GLN A 238 2.40 -22.89 -22.13
CA GLN A 238 0.97 -23.09 -21.96
C GLN A 238 0.67 -22.93 -20.47
N PRO A 239 -0.30 -22.06 -20.10
CA PRO A 239 -0.55 -21.77 -18.71
C PRO A 239 -0.84 -23.07 -17.99
N THR A 240 -0.25 -23.23 -16.80
CA THR A 240 -0.45 -24.46 -16.01
C THR A 240 -1.92 -24.62 -15.63
N LYS A 241 -2.60 -23.49 -15.40
CA LYS A 241 -4.01 -23.37 -15.06
C LYS A 241 -4.51 -21.97 -15.42
N ILE A 242 -5.77 -21.87 -15.83
CA ILE A 242 -6.48 -20.62 -16.04
C ILE A 242 -7.37 -20.35 -14.83
N VAL A 243 -7.33 -19.13 -14.31
CA VAL A 243 -8.07 -18.70 -13.12
C VAL A 243 -8.97 -17.54 -13.53
N GLN A 244 -10.28 -17.77 -13.54
CA GLN A 244 -11.27 -16.79 -13.98
C GLN A 244 -11.78 -15.94 -12.81
N TYR A 245 -11.91 -14.64 -13.03
CA TYR A 245 -12.57 -13.69 -12.14
C TYR A 245 -13.61 -12.87 -12.91
N PHE A 246 -14.76 -12.61 -12.28
CA PHE A 246 -15.80 -11.73 -12.82
C PHE A 246 -15.89 -10.49 -11.92
N ILE A 247 -15.39 -9.36 -12.40
CA ILE A 247 -15.26 -8.14 -11.61
C ILE A 247 -16.04 -7.02 -12.29
N SER A 248 -16.76 -6.21 -11.52
CA SER A 248 -17.34 -4.97 -12.04
C SER A 248 -16.91 -3.75 -11.26
N ALA A 249 -16.81 -2.61 -11.95
CA ALA A 249 -16.81 -1.29 -11.32
C ALA A 249 -18.26 -0.84 -11.16
N GLU A 250 -18.69 -0.53 -9.95
CA GLU A 250 -20.05 -0.09 -9.64
C GLU A 250 -20.06 1.05 -8.62
N GLU A 251 -21.05 1.94 -8.76
CA GLU A 251 -21.21 3.12 -7.90
C GLU A 251 -21.99 2.75 -6.63
N ILE A 252 -21.50 3.19 -5.49
CA ILE A 252 -22.09 2.95 -4.17
C ILE A 252 -22.05 4.22 -3.33
N GLU A 253 -22.93 4.29 -2.32
CA GLU A 253 -22.72 5.17 -1.18
C GLU A 253 -21.75 4.49 -0.22
N TRP A 254 -20.65 5.17 0.11
CA TRP A 254 -19.63 4.72 1.04
C TRP A 254 -19.65 5.60 2.28
N ASP A 255 -19.75 4.97 3.45
CA ASP A 255 -19.67 5.66 4.74
C ASP A 255 -18.33 5.31 5.41
N TYR A 256 -17.47 6.31 5.59
CA TYR A 256 -16.14 6.17 6.19
C TYR A 256 -16.19 5.87 7.69
N SER A 257 -17.20 6.40 8.39
CA SER A 257 -17.39 6.25 9.84
C SER A 257 -18.87 6.07 10.18
N PRO A 258 -19.43 4.85 9.94
CA PRO A 258 -20.83 4.57 10.23
C PRO A 258 -21.21 4.73 11.71
N GLU A 259 -20.30 4.38 12.61
CA GLU A 259 -20.46 4.49 14.07
C GLU A 259 -19.36 5.38 14.66
N ARG A 260 -19.71 6.25 15.61
CA ARG A 260 -18.78 7.18 16.26
C ARG A 260 -18.52 6.86 17.73
N ASP A 261 -19.11 5.79 18.26
CA ASP A 261 -18.98 5.43 19.67
C ASP A 261 -17.52 5.16 20.05
N TRP A 262 -16.78 4.47 19.17
CA TRP A 262 -15.36 4.19 19.37
C TRP A 262 -14.51 5.46 19.40
N GLU A 263 -14.76 6.41 18.48
CA GLU A 263 -14.10 7.72 18.43
C GLU A 263 -14.25 8.48 19.75
N MET A 264 -15.50 8.57 20.25
CA MET A 264 -15.80 9.31 21.49
C MET A 264 -15.19 8.64 22.72
N GLU A 265 -15.25 7.31 22.79
CA GLU A 265 -14.65 6.54 23.91
C GLU A 265 -13.13 6.65 23.91
N ASN A 266 -12.48 6.49 22.75
CA ASN A 266 -11.02 6.55 22.63
C ASN A 266 -10.48 7.94 23.00
N HIS A 267 -11.09 9.01 22.46
CA HIS A 267 -10.65 10.39 22.69
C HIS A 267 -11.22 11.03 23.96
N HIS A 268 -12.11 10.34 24.69
CA HIS A 268 -12.76 10.86 25.91
C HIS A 268 -13.39 12.25 25.69
N THR A 269 -14.04 12.44 24.55
CA THR A 269 -14.48 13.75 24.05
C THR A 269 -15.93 13.74 23.58
N THR A 270 -16.46 14.91 23.23
CA THR A 270 -17.75 15.07 22.56
C THR A 270 -17.56 15.18 21.05
N SER A 271 -18.65 15.08 20.27
CA SER A 271 -18.56 15.16 18.81
C SER A 271 -18.03 16.49 18.28
N GLU A 272 -18.23 17.58 19.02
CA GLU A 272 -17.77 18.93 18.66
C GLU A 272 -16.28 19.12 18.93
N ASP A 273 -15.77 18.54 20.03
CA ASP A 273 -14.37 18.67 20.46
C ASP A 273 -13.48 17.52 19.96
N SER A 274 -14.04 16.57 19.20
CA SER A 274 -13.30 15.45 18.64
C SER A 274 -12.41 15.92 17.48
N PRO A 275 -11.16 15.40 17.35
CA PRO A 275 -10.36 15.54 16.13
C PRO A 275 -11.12 15.13 14.86
N GLY A 276 -12.06 14.18 14.97
CA GLY A 276 -12.91 13.74 13.87
C GLY A 276 -13.96 14.74 13.39
N ASN A 277 -14.22 15.83 14.13
CA ASN A 277 -15.27 16.79 13.77
C ASN A 277 -15.10 17.41 12.38
N ILE A 278 -13.86 17.66 11.95
CA ILE A 278 -13.60 18.24 10.63
C ILE A 278 -13.92 17.24 9.50
N PHE A 279 -13.71 15.95 9.71
CA PHE A 279 -13.83 14.92 8.66
C PHE A 279 -15.22 14.26 8.63
N VAL A 280 -15.76 13.87 9.79
CA VAL A 280 -16.96 13.00 9.84
C VAL A 280 -18.25 13.74 10.21
N GLU A 281 -18.16 14.93 10.82
CA GLU A 281 -19.34 15.74 11.14
C GLU A 281 -19.86 16.46 9.90
N LYS A 282 -21.19 16.45 9.73
CA LYS A 282 -21.83 17.21 8.67
C LYS A 282 -21.95 18.68 9.04
N GLY A 283 -21.60 19.58 8.12
CA GLY A 283 -21.68 21.03 8.32
C GLY A 283 -22.20 21.76 7.08
N PRO A 284 -22.36 23.09 7.15
CA PRO A 284 -22.71 23.90 5.98
C PRO A 284 -21.63 23.85 4.89
N ASN A 285 -20.39 23.60 5.29
CA ASN A 285 -19.20 23.52 4.43
C ASN A 285 -18.44 22.20 4.61
N LYS A 286 -19.12 21.14 5.09
CA LYS A 286 -18.51 19.82 5.36
C LYS A 286 -19.48 18.72 4.93
N ILE A 287 -19.05 17.87 3.99
CA ILE A 287 -19.89 16.79 3.45
C ILE A 287 -20.24 15.77 4.56
N GLY A 288 -19.30 15.50 5.47
CA GLY A 288 -19.41 14.50 6.53
C GLY A 288 -18.90 13.13 6.07
N SER A 289 -19.27 12.04 6.77
CA SER A 289 -18.65 10.73 6.52
C SER A 289 -19.09 9.97 5.26
N ARG A 290 -20.08 10.47 4.50
CA ARG A 290 -20.72 9.72 3.40
C ARG A 290 -20.43 10.32 2.04
N TYR A 291 -19.95 9.47 1.12
CA TYR A 291 -19.60 9.87 -0.24
C TYR A 291 -20.10 8.84 -1.24
N LYS A 292 -20.57 9.30 -2.39
CA LYS A 292 -20.72 8.48 -3.58
C LYS A 292 -19.32 8.13 -4.10
N LYS A 293 -19.08 6.84 -4.29
CA LYS A 293 -17.81 6.27 -4.75
C LYS A 293 -18.04 5.23 -5.83
N VAL A 294 -16.98 4.81 -6.50
CA VAL A 294 -16.99 3.66 -7.40
C VAL A 294 -16.01 2.61 -6.85
N VAL A 295 -16.41 1.33 -6.89
CA VAL A 295 -15.63 0.25 -6.28
C VAL A 295 -15.64 -1.00 -7.14
N TYR A 296 -14.58 -1.81 -7.03
CA TYR A 296 -14.56 -3.13 -7.62
C TYR A 296 -15.35 -4.14 -6.78
N ARG A 297 -16.19 -4.95 -7.43
CA ARG A 297 -16.95 -6.05 -6.78
C ARG A 297 -16.91 -7.32 -7.62
N GLU A 298 -16.88 -8.46 -6.93
CA GLU A 298 -16.81 -9.79 -7.54
C GLU A 298 -18.22 -10.37 -7.78
N TYR A 299 -18.39 -11.07 -8.88
CA TYR A 299 -19.60 -11.77 -9.29
C TYR A 299 -19.33 -13.25 -9.52
N THR A 300 -20.38 -14.06 -9.51
CA THR A 300 -20.26 -15.52 -9.66
C THR A 300 -19.94 -15.96 -11.10
N ASP A 301 -20.35 -15.17 -12.09
CA ASP A 301 -20.29 -15.52 -13.51
C ASP A 301 -20.42 -14.28 -14.43
N GLU A 302 -20.27 -14.53 -15.74
CA GLU A 302 -20.35 -13.54 -16.81
C GLU A 302 -21.70 -12.81 -16.94
N SER A 303 -22.76 -13.28 -16.27
CA SER A 303 -24.06 -12.60 -16.31
C SER A 303 -24.09 -11.33 -15.46
N PHE A 304 -23.18 -11.21 -14.49
CA PHE A 304 -23.13 -10.11 -13.51
C PHE A 304 -24.46 -9.87 -12.77
N LYS A 305 -25.24 -10.93 -12.55
CA LYS A 305 -26.53 -10.88 -11.84
C LYS A 305 -26.40 -11.14 -10.34
N VAL A 306 -25.52 -12.05 -9.94
CA VAL A 306 -25.34 -12.45 -8.54
C VAL A 306 -23.96 -11.99 -8.08
N GLN A 307 -23.95 -10.95 -7.25
CA GLN A 307 -22.73 -10.50 -6.60
C GLN A 307 -22.29 -11.55 -5.57
N LYS A 308 -21.00 -11.88 -5.58
CA LYS A 308 -20.44 -12.83 -4.62
C LYS A 308 -20.42 -12.18 -3.24
N LYS A 309 -21.04 -12.83 -2.26
CA LYS A 309 -21.07 -12.35 -0.88
C LYS A 309 -19.67 -12.50 -0.28
N ARG A 310 -19.13 -11.41 0.28
CA ARG A 310 -17.90 -11.47 1.06
C ARG A 310 -18.10 -12.38 2.27
N GLN A 311 -17.15 -13.26 2.48
CA GLN A 311 -17.12 -14.10 3.66
C GLN A 311 -16.67 -13.29 4.88
N PHE A 312 -16.86 -13.84 6.08
CA PHE A 312 -16.51 -13.16 7.34
C PHE A 312 -15.03 -12.78 7.40
N ASP A 313 -14.15 -13.65 6.88
CA ASP A 313 -12.71 -13.40 6.77
C ASP A 313 -12.33 -12.34 5.72
N GLN A 314 -13.25 -11.92 4.86
CA GLN A 314 -13.08 -10.87 3.86
C GLN A 314 -13.80 -9.56 4.22
N GLN A 315 -14.46 -9.49 5.39
CA GLN A 315 -15.14 -8.28 5.85
C GLN A 315 -14.18 -7.09 5.93
N HIS A 316 -12.94 -7.36 6.33
CA HIS A 316 -11.87 -6.36 6.47
C HIS A 316 -11.50 -5.66 5.16
N LEU A 317 -11.86 -6.19 3.98
CA LEU A 317 -11.48 -5.56 2.71
C LEU A 317 -12.08 -4.16 2.52
N GLY A 318 -13.16 -3.83 3.24
CA GLY A 318 -13.72 -2.48 3.24
C GLY A 318 -14.02 -2.00 1.82
N ILE A 319 -13.45 -0.85 1.43
CA ILE A 319 -13.68 -0.28 0.11
C ILE A 319 -13.05 -1.11 -1.02
N MET A 320 -11.92 -1.77 -0.74
CA MET A 320 -11.09 -2.47 -1.73
C MET A 320 -11.88 -3.52 -2.50
N GLY A 321 -11.44 -3.79 -3.73
CA GLY A 321 -11.92 -4.91 -4.53
C GLY A 321 -11.62 -6.29 -3.93
N PRO A 322 -12.12 -7.37 -4.55
CA PRO A 322 -11.77 -8.74 -4.16
C PRO A 322 -10.26 -8.99 -4.24
N ILE A 323 -9.72 -9.88 -3.39
CA ILE A 323 -8.34 -10.33 -3.53
C ILE A 323 -8.24 -11.23 -4.76
N ILE A 324 -7.41 -10.85 -5.73
CA ILE A 324 -7.09 -11.70 -6.88
C ILE A 324 -5.87 -12.55 -6.51
N LYS A 325 -5.99 -13.88 -6.57
CA LYS A 325 -4.90 -14.81 -6.24
C LYS A 325 -4.49 -15.67 -7.44
N ALA A 326 -3.18 -15.81 -7.63
CA ALA A 326 -2.62 -16.71 -8.64
C ALA A 326 -1.27 -17.29 -8.22
N GLU A 327 -0.90 -18.42 -8.80
CA GLU A 327 0.45 -18.98 -8.69
C GLU A 327 1.30 -18.66 -9.92
N VAL A 328 2.62 -18.66 -9.73
CA VAL A 328 3.58 -18.57 -10.84
C VAL A 328 3.31 -19.68 -11.89
N GLY A 329 3.18 -19.26 -13.15
CA GLY A 329 2.89 -20.10 -14.30
C GLY A 329 1.41 -20.23 -14.65
N GLU A 330 0.51 -19.72 -13.80
CA GLU A 330 -0.92 -19.61 -14.11
C GLU A 330 -1.22 -18.39 -14.99
N GLN A 331 -2.44 -18.36 -15.52
CA GLN A 331 -2.98 -17.23 -16.26
C GLN A 331 -4.28 -16.78 -15.58
N ILE A 332 -4.36 -15.49 -15.28
CA ILE A 332 -5.55 -14.86 -14.70
C ILE A 332 -6.39 -14.34 -15.87
N VAL A 333 -7.66 -14.69 -15.92
CA VAL A 333 -8.60 -14.12 -16.90
C VAL A 333 -9.66 -13.35 -16.14
N ILE A 334 -9.82 -12.08 -16.47
CA ILE A 334 -10.77 -11.18 -15.83
C ILE A 334 -11.80 -10.77 -16.86
N THR A 335 -13.05 -11.18 -16.63
CA THR A 335 -14.20 -10.58 -17.30
C THR A 335 -14.57 -9.33 -16.50
N PHE A 336 -14.28 -8.16 -17.05
CA PHE A 336 -14.53 -6.88 -16.42
C PHE A 336 -15.75 -6.20 -17.02
N LYS A 337 -16.72 -5.84 -16.16
CA LYS A 337 -17.92 -5.08 -16.57
C LYS A 337 -17.91 -3.69 -15.94
N ASN A 338 -18.05 -2.66 -16.76
CA ASN A 338 -18.25 -1.32 -16.23
C ASN A 338 -19.75 -1.06 -16.01
N LYS A 339 -20.20 -1.04 -14.75
CA LYS A 339 -21.58 -0.67 -14.37
C LYS A 339 -21.70 0.79 -13.92
N ALA A 340 -20.58 1.51 -13.82
CA ALA A 340 -20.54 2.90 -13.42
C ALA A 340 -20.87 3.85 -14.58
N SER A 341 -20.95 5.14 -14.29
CA SER A 341 -21.39 6.19 -15.24
C SER A 341 -20.32 6.70 -16.19
N ARG A 342 -19.04 6.33 -16.01
CA ARG A 342 -17.91 6.83 -16.82
C ARG A 342 -16.93 5.72 -17.21
N PRO A 343 -16.03 5.95 -18.19
CA PRO A 343 -15.07 4.94 -18.60
C PRO A 343 -14.05 4.62 -17.50
N TYR A 344 -13.84 3.35 -17.24
CA TYR A 344 -12.85 2.84 -16.28
C TYR A 344 -12.08 1.66 -16.87
N SER A 345 -10.97 1.29 -16.28
CA SER A 345 -10.19 0.11 -16.66
C SER A 345 -9.83 -0.73 -15.43
N ILE A 346 -9.06 -1.79 -15.65
CA ILE A 346 -8.43 -2.56 -14.59
C ILE A 346 -7.06 -3.03 -15.08
N THR A 347 -6.02 -2.69 -14.34
CA THR A 347 -4.63 -3.10 -14.57
C THR A 347 -3.98 -3.41 -13.22
N ALA A 348 -2.79 -3.99 -13.21
CA ALA A 348 -2.12 -4.38 -11.98
C ALA A 348 -0.61 -4.11 -11.99
N HIS A 349 -0.09 -3.87 -10.80
CA HIS A 349 1.31 -3.97 -10.44
C HIS A 349 1.79 -5.44 -10.57
N GLY A 350 3.10 -5.62 -10.73
CA GLY A 350 3.77 -6.92 -10.73
C GLY A 350 3.64 -7.75 -12.00
N ILE A 351 2.65 -7.51 -12.85
CA ILE A 351 2.36 -8.31 -14.05
C ILE A 351 2.14 -7.45 -15.28
N LYS A 352 2.42 -8.01 -16.47
CA LYS A 352 2.02 -7.38 -17.73
C LYS A 352 0.55 -7.70 -18.00
N ALA A 353 -0.33 -6.79 -17.60
CA ALA A 353 -1.76 -6.91 -17.89
C ALA A 353 -2.02 -6.69 -19.39
N SER A 354 -2.49 -7.72 -20.12
CA SER A 354 -3.01 -7.47 -21.49
C SER A 354 -4.23 -6.57 -21.41
N GLY A 355 -4.33 -5.62 -22.33
CA GLY A 355 -5.37 -4.59 -22.31
C GLY A 355 -5.23 -3.55 -21.19
N ALA A 356 -4.06 -3.46 -20.54
CA ALA A 356 -3.71 -2.30 -19.73
C ALA A 356 -3.98 -1.01 -20.53
N HIS A 357 -4.63 -0.04 -19.88
CA HIS A 357 -5.06 1.24 -20.49
C HIS A 357 -6.16 1.19 -21.54
N ILE A 358 -6.87 0.07 -21.72
CA ILE A 358 -8.08 0.07 -22.55
C ILE A 358 -9.26 0.60 -21.70
N PRO A 359 -9.79 1.80 -21.99
CA PRO A 359 -10.96 2.31 -21.27
C PRO A 359 -12.20 1.52 -21.65
N VAL A 360 -12.90 0.97 -20.65
CA VAL A 360 -14.14 0.23 -20.83
C VAL A 360 -15.30 1.19 -20.61
N GLN A 361 -16.09 1.40 -21.65
CA GLN A 361 -17.22 2.32 -21.62
C GLN A 361 -18.35 1.83 -20.69
N PRO A 362 -19.17 2.73 -20.13
CA PRO A 362 -20.34 2.37 -19.32
C PRO A 362 -21.24 1.31 -19.98
N GLY A 363 -21.56 0.24 -19.26
CA GLY A 363 -22.39 -0.87 -19.73
C GLY A 363 -21.66 -1.95 -20.54
N TYR A 364 -20.41 -1.71 -20.95
CA TYR A 364 -19.62 -2.67 -21.73
C TYR A 364 -18.88 -3.68 -20.84
N ILE A 365 -18.54 -4.81 -21.47
CA ILE A 365 -17.76 -5.90 -20.89
C ILE A 365 -16.52 -6.10 -21.75
N ILE A 366 -15.37 -6.29 -21.10
CA ILE A 366 -14.13 -6.73 -21.74
C ILE A 366 -13.60 -7.97 -21.03
N GLU A 367 -12.91 -8.83 -21.75
CA GLU A 367 -12.13 -9.92 -21.18
C GLU A 367 -10.65 -9.60 -21.29
N LEU A 368 -9.93 -9.73 -20.18
CA LEU A 368 -8.52 -9.40 -20.06
C LEU A 368 -7.75 -10.64 -19.60
N THR A 369 -6.55 -10.84 -20.14
CA THR A 369 -5.71 -11.99 -19.82
C THR A 369 -4.39 -11.53 -19.23
N TRP A 370 -4.05 -11.98 -18.03
CA TRP A 370 -2.81 -11.64 -17.36
C TRP A 370 -1.97 -12.90 -17.13
N ASP A 371 -0.82 -12.95 -17.78
CA ASP A 371 0.14 -14.03 -17.58
C ASP A 371 0.93 -13.78 -16.29
N VAL A 372 1.13 -14.83 -15.49
CA VAL A 372 1.92 -14.76 -14.25
C VAL A 372 3.28 -15.43 -14.46
N PRO A 373 4.28 -14.72 -15.02
CA PRO A 373 5.61 -15.27 -15.20
C PRO A 373 6.35 -15.43 -13.87
N GLN A 374 7.47 -16.15 -13.91
CA GLN A 374 8.32 -16.32 -12.73
C GLN A 374 8.92 -15.00 -12.21
N SER A 375 9.13 -14.02 -13.11
CA SER A 375 9.60 -12.67 -12.74
C SER A 375 8.60 -11.95 -11.83
N SER A 376 7.30 -12.11 -12.07
CA SER A 376 6.19 -11.54 -11.28
C SER A 376 5.93 -12.24 -9.95
N GLY A 377 6.56 -13.40 -9.70
CA GLY A 377 6.38 -14.16 -8.48
C GLY A 377 7.34 -13.77 -7.36
N PRO A 378 7.17 -14.37 -6.17
CA PRO A 378 8.12 -14.25 -5.07
C PRO A 378 9.56 -14.56 -5.48
N GLY A 379 10.48 -13.69 -5.09
CA GLY A 379 11.92 -13.87 -5.22
C GLY A 379 12.46 -15.01 -4.35
N VAL A 380 13.77 -15.10 -4.19
CA VAL A 380 14.39 -16.20 -3.41
C VAL A 380 14.15 -15.99 -1.92
N SER A 381 14.32 -14.77 -1.43
CA SER A 381 14.10 -14.45 -0.01
C SER A 381 12.66 -14.09 0.32
N ASP A 382 11.78 -13.85 -0.66
CA ASP A 382 10.40 -13.43 -0.39
C ASP A 382 9.59 -14.50 0.37
N PRO A 383 8.47 -14.13 1.02
CA PRO A 383 7.49 -15.08 1.52
C PRO A 383 6.83 -15.90 0.39
N ASN A 384 6.05 -16.92 0.73
CA ASN A 384 5.43 -17.80 -0.28
C ASN A 384 4.45 -17.08 -1.19
N CYS A 385 3.88 -15.98 -0.74
CA CYS A 385 3.07 -15.09 -1.53
C CYS A 385 3.49 -13.65 -1.29
N ILE A 386 3.53 -12.86 -2.35
CA ILE A 386 3.76 -11.41 -2.31
C ILE A 386 2.51 -10.69 -2.83
N SER A 387 2.34 -9.44 -2.40
CA SER A 387 1.21 -8.60 -2.78
C SER A 387 1.62 -7.50 -3.76
N TYR A 388 0.67 -7.19 -4.64
CA TYR A 388 0.66 -6.08 -5.58
C TYR A 388 -0.71 -5.40 -5.51
N ALA A 389 -0.83 -4.22 -6.13
CA ALA A 389 -2.09 -3.52 -6.28
C ALA A 389 -2.65 -3.63 -7.70
N TYR A 390 -3.96 -3.75 -7.84
CA TYR A 390 -4.68 -3.51 -9.09
C TYR A 390 -5.60 -2.30 -8.96
N TYR A 391 -5.74 -1.55 -10.05
CA TYR A 391 -6.39 -0.23 -10.08
C TYR A 391 -6.84 0.13 -11.49
N SER A 392 -7.60 1.22 -11.64
CA SER A 392 -7.97 1.77 -12.95
C SER A 392 -6.91 2.76 -13.45
N SER A 393 -6.57 2.67 -14.72
CA SER A 393 -5.52 3.48 -15.36
C SER A 393 -6.05 4.51 -16.36
N VAL A 394 -7.37 4.69 -16.48
CA VAL A 394 -7.96 5.70 -17.39
C VAL A 394 -7.59 7.10 -16.93
N ASN A 395 -7.84 7.40 -15.65
CA ASN A 395 -7.27 8.54 -14.96
C ASN A 395 -6.74 8.05 -13.61
N PHE A 396 -5.44 7.73 -13.56
CA PHE A 396 -4.82 7.12 -12.39
C PHE A 396 -5.18 7.81 -11.07
N ILE A 397 -5.10 9.14 -11.02
CA ILE A 397 -5.34 9.93 -9.80
C ILE A 397 -6.82 9.90 -9.43
N LYS A 398 -7.70 10.36 -10.33
CA LYS A 398 -9.13 10.50 -10.00
C LYS A 398 -9.80 9.15 -9.81
N ASP A 399 -9.43 8.13 -10.57
CA ASP A 399 -10.01 6.79 -10.44
C ASP A 399 -9.59 6.12 -9.12
N LEU A 400 -8.34 6.30 -8.69
CA LEU A 400 -7.83 5.81 -7.41
C LEU A 400 -8.61 6.44 -6.24
N TYR A 401 -8.65 7.78 -6.15
CA TYR A 401 -9.36 8.48 -5.08
C TYR A 401 -10.88 8.26 -5.11
N SER A 402 -11.47 8.03 -6.29
CA SER A 402 -12.88 7.65 -6.40
C SER A 402 -13.21 6.25 -5.84
N GLY A 403 -12.20 5.39 -5.63
CA GLY A 403 -12.33 4.09 -4.93
C GLY A 403 -11.92 2.84 -5.72
N LEU A 404 -11.32 2.96 -6.92
CA LEU A 404 -10.92 1.80 -7.73
C LEU A 404 -9.54 1.27 -7.36
N PHE A 405 -9.51 0.43 -6.32
CA PHE A 405 -8.30 -0.23 -5.85
C PHE A 405 -8.56 -1.65 -5.35
N GLY A 406 -7.60 -2.55 -5.46
CA GLY A 406 -7.64 -3.86 -4.81
C GLY A 406 -6.30 -4.58 -4.80
N THR A 407 -6.27 -5.75 -4.13
CA THR A 407 -5.04 -6.51 -3.88
C THR A 407 -4.89 -7.69 -4.84
N LEU A 408 -3.73 -7.78 -5.49
CA LEU A 408 -3.29 -8.94 -6.25
C LEU A 408 -2.25 -9.70 -5.41
N VAL A 409 -2.43 -11.00 -5.22
CA VAL A 409 -1.53 -11.87 -4.46
C VAL A 409 -0.96 -12.93 -5.40
N ILE A 410 0.36 -12.92 -5.57
CA ILE A 410 1.08 -13.89 -6.39
C ILE A 410 1.88 -14.82 -5.50
N CYS A 411 1.60 -16.12 -5.63
CA CYS A 411 2.19 -17.17 -4.81
C CYS A 411 3.17 -18.05 -5.59
N ARG A 412 4.06 -18.71 -4.86
CA ARG A 412 4.85 -19.83 -5.38
C ARG A 412 3.93 -20.99 -5.77
N ARG A 413 4.33 -21.75 -6.78
CA ARG A 413 3.60 -22.92 -7.26
C ARG A 413 3.39 -23.95 -6.14
N GLY A 414 2.16 -24.43 -5.98
CA GLY A 414 1.73 -25.42 -4.99
C GLY A 414 1.35 -24.86 -3.62
N THR A 415 1.33 -23.55 -3.45
CA THR A 415 0.97 -22.87 -2.18
C THR A 415 -0.55 -22.77 -2.00
N LEU A 416 -1.27 -22.49 -3.09
CA LEU A 416 -2.72 -22.33 -3.11
C LEU A 416 -3.40 -23.70 -3.24
N GLN A 417 -4.21 -24.07 -2.25
CA GLN A 417 -4.94 -25.34 -2.15
C GLN A 417 -6.38 -25.10 -1.64
N GLY A 418 -7.24 -26.11 -1.73
CA GLY A 418 -8.58 -26.07 -1.12
C GLY A 418 -9.50 -24.98 -1.69
N GLY A 419 -10.19 -25.29 -2.79
CA GLY A 419 -11.10 -24.39 -3.51
C GLY A 419 -10.87 -24.42 -5.02
N ASP A 420 -11.82 -23.90 -5.79
CA ASP A 420 -11.71 -23.76 -7.25
C ASP A 420 -11.63 -22.28 -7.65
N GLY A 421 -10.77 -22.00 -8.63
CA GLY A 421 -10.57 -20.66 -9.19
C GLY A 421 -10.21 -19.59 -8.14
N PRO A 422 -11.09 -18.59 -7.92
CA PRO A 422 -10.86 -17.47 -7.01
C PRO A 422 -10.95 -17.81 -5.52
N ASP A 423 -11.60 -18.92 -5.14
CA ASP A 423 -11.83 -19.31 -3.73
C ASP A 423 -10.68 -20.10 -3.10
N ARG A 424 -9.54 -20.20 -3.79
CA ARG A 424 -8.38 -20.93 -3.32
C ARG A 424 -7.78 -20.28 -2.08
N GLN A 425 -7.50 -21.11 -1.08
CA GLN A 425 -6.88 -20.68 0.16
C GLN A 425 -5.40 -21.06 0.17
N ARG A 426 -4.63 -20.39 1.02
CA ARG A 426 -3.25 -20.77 1.28
C ARG A 426 -3.20 -21.97 2.20
N SER A 427 -2.27 -22.87 1.94
CA SER A 427 -2.05 -24.07 2.77
C SER A 427 -1.06 -23.84 3.91
N ASP A 428 -0.29 -22.76 3.86
CA ASP A 428 0.83 -22.46 4.76
C ASP A 428 0.48 -21.48 5.90
N VAL A 429 -0.65 -20.78 5.78
CA VAL A 429 -1.17 -19.81 6.76
C VAL A 429 -2.66 -20.03 7.01
N GLU A 430 -3.12 -19.73 8.22
CA GLU A 430 -4.53 -19.90 8.59
C GLU A 430 -5.38 -18.64 8.33
N LYS A 431 -4.75 -17.47 8.26
CA LYS A 431 -5.42 -16.18 8.00
C LYS A 431 -4.59 -15.28 7.09
N GLU A 432 -5.31 -14.50 6.30
CA GLU A 432 -4.76 -13.51 5.38
C GLU A 432 -5.57 -12.22 5.55
N PHE A 433 -4.88 -11.09 5.73
CA PHE A 433 -5.49 -9.77 5.83
C PHE A 433 -4.82 -8.82 4.84
N ALA A 434 -5.60 -8.07 4.06
CA ALA A 434 -5.09 -7.01 3.20
C ALA A 434 -5.46 -5.65 3.80
N LEU A 435 -4.49 -4.75 3.96
CA LEU A 435 -4.65 -3.42 4.53
C LEU A 435 -4.03 -2.38 3.61
N LEU A 436 -4.88 -1.54 3.03
CA LEU A 436 -4.52 -0.30 2.36
C LEU A 436 -4.53 0.83 3.38
N PHE A 437 -3.39 1.48 3.54
CA PHE A 437 -3.23 2.74 4.23
C PHE A 437 -3.17 3.84 3.18
N MET A 438 -4.16 4.74 3.22
CA MET A 438 -4.32 5.80 2.23
C MET A 438 -5.21 6.92 2.77
N VAL A 439 -4.78 8.16 2.61
CA VAL A 439 -5.62 9.34 2.73
C VAL A 439 -6.48 9.44 1.48
N HIS A 440 -7.78 9.22 1.62
CA HIS A 440 -8.70 9.29 0.48
C HIS A 440 -9.08 10.75 0.26
N ASP A 441 -8.36 11.42 -0.63
CA ASP A 441 -8.65 12.79 -1.04
C ASP A 441 -9.91 12.83 -1.94
N GLU A 442 -11.07 13.09 -1.33
CA GLU A 442 -12.33 13.19 -2.05
C GLU A 442 -12.42 14.46 -2.92
N ASN A 443 -11.52 15.44 -2.75
CA ASN A 443 -11.45 16.61 -3.63
C ASN A 443 -11.00 16.21 -5.04
N GLN A 444 -10.19 15.15 -5.15
CA GLN A 444 -9.76 14.57 -6.44
C GLN A 444 -10.76 13.56 -7.01
N SER A 445 -11.83 13.25 -6.28
CA SER A 445 -12.86 12.30 -6.70
C SER A 445 -13.61 12.78 -7.93
N TRP A 446 -14.00 11.83 -8.78
CA TRP A 446 -14.91 12.09 -9.88
C TRP A 446 -16.32 12.47 -9.44
N TYR A 447 -16.66 12.20 -8.18
CA TYR A 447 -17.98 12.36 -7.59
C TYR A 447 -18.07 13.55 -6.65
N LEU A 448 -17.06 14.42 -6.58
CA LEU A 448 -17.07 15.59 -5.71
C LEU A 448 -18.34 16.45 -5.91
N ASP A 449 -18.64 16.82 -7.16
CA ASP A 449 -19.83 17.63 -7.49
C ASP A 449 -21.15 16.90 -7.10
N ASP A 450 -21.25 15.60 -7.36
CA ASP A 450 -22.40 14.78 -6.97
C ASP A 450 -22.56 14.78 -5.44
N ASN A 451 -21.45 14.74 -4.71
CA ASN A 451 -21.43 14.71 -3.24
C ASN A 451 -21.77 16.09 -2.66
N ILE A 452 -21.25 17.18 -3.20
CA ILE A 452 -21.64 18.55 -2.83
C ILE A 452 -23.15 18.73 -3.01
N GLY A 453 -23.68 18.39 -4.18
CA GLY A 453 -25.11 18.51 -4.47
C GLY A 453 -25.99 17.64 -3.55
N THR A 454 -25.56 16.41 -3.27
CA THR A 454 -26.33 15.44 -2.47
C THR A 454 -26.29 15.76 -0.97
N TYR A 455 -25.10 16.04 -0.43
CA TYR A 455 -24.91 16.15 1.02
C TYR A 455 -24.98 17.58 1.52
N LEU A 456 -24.47 18.58 0.79
CA LEU A 456 -24.58 19.99 1.19
C LEU A 456 -25.88 20.64 0.71
N GLY A 457 -26.50 20.12 -0.36
CA GLY A 457 -27.75 20.67 -0.91
C GLY A 457 -27.56 22.00 -1.63
N VAL A 458 -26.33 22.29 -2.05
CA VAL A 458 -25.95 23.48 -2.83
C VAL A 458 -25.60 23.10 -4.26
N ASP A 459 -25.75 24.03 -5.19
CA ASP A 459 -25.32 23.84 -6.58
C ASP A 459 -23.78 23.86 -6.64
N PRO A 460 -23.11 22.79 -7.09
CA PRO A 460 -21.64 22.71 -7.14
C PRO A 460 -21.01 23.85 -7.94
N GLY A 461 -21.69 24.33 -9.00
CA GLY A 461 -21.17 25.43 -9.83
C GLY A 461 -21.10 26.80 -9.13
N ASN A 462 -21.79 26.96 -8.00
CA ASN A 462 -21.78 28.19 -7.19
C ASN A 462 -21.11 27.99 -5.82
N PHE A 463 -20.59 26.78 -5.56
CA PHE A 463 -19.90 26.47 -4.32
C PHE A 463 -18.41 26.78 -4.46
N THR A 464 -17.86 27.50 -3.50
CA THR A 464 -16.43 27.81 -3.44
C THR A 464 -15.84 26.99 -2.30
N ALA A 465 -14.96 26.05 -2.63
CA ALA A 465 -14.17 25.33 -1.65
C ALA A 465 -13.16 26.28 -0.99
N ASP A 466 -13.09 26.24 0.33
CA ASP A 466 -12.01 26.83 1.13
C ASP A 466 -11.13 25.72 1.72
N GLU A 467 -10.06 26.10 2.42
CA GLU A 467 -9.13 25.16 3.05
C GLU A 467 -9.83 24.21 4.05
N GLU A 468 -10.84 24.67 4.78
CA GLU A 468 -11.61 23.82 5.70
C GLU A 468 -12.42 22.76 4.94
N PHE A 469 -13.03 23.12 3.82
CA PHE A 469 -13.73 22.17 2.96
C PHE A 469 -12.77 21.13 2.36
N GLU A 470 -11.62 21.57 1.85
CA GLU A 470 -10.61 20.67 1.28
C GLU A 470 -10.11 19.67 2.32
N GLU A 471 -9.76 20.14 3.52
CA GLU A 471 -9.34 19.30 4.64
C GLU A 471 -10.46 18.36 5.10
N SER A 472 -11.72 18.81 5.15
CA SER A 472 -12.85 17.96 5.53
C SER A 472 -13.03 16.73 4.63
N ASN A 473 -12.48 16.78 3.41
CA ASN A 473 -12.55 15.74 2.40
C ASN A 473 -11.29 14.85 2.35
N MET A 474 -10.30 15.10 3.21
CA MET A 474 -9.09 14.27 3.34
C MET A 474 -9.35 13.11 4.31
N MET A 475 -9.83 11.98 3.78
CA MET A 475 -10.30 10.86 4.60
C MET A 475 -9.18 9.86 4.93
N HIS A 476 -8.56 10.04 6.10
CA HIS A 476 -7.41 9.28 6.59
C HIS A 476 -7.79 7.87 7.09
N GLY A 477 -7.94 6.91 6.17
CA GLY A 477 -8.53 5.61 6.48
C GLY A 477 -7.65 4.39 6.27
N ILE A 478 -8.03 3.29 6.94
CA ILE A 478 -7.54 1.94 6.65
C ILE A 478 -8.65 1.19 5.91
N ASN A 479 -8.39 0.75 4.68
CA ASN A 479 -9.39 0.16 3.79
C ASN A 479 -10.67 1.01 3.62
N GLY A 480 -10.51 2.35 3.68
CA GLY A 480 -11.62 3.30 3.59
C GLY A 480 -12.50 3.38 4.85
N LYS A 481 -11.98 3.01 6.02
CA LYS A 481 -12.67 3.14 7.31
C LYS A 481 -11.83 3.93 8.31
N LEU A 482 -12.50 4.76 9.11
CA LEU A 482 -11.89 5.65 10.10
C LEU A 482 -12.33 5.27 11.53
N TYR A 483 -11.56 5.69 12.53
CA TYR A 483 -11.92 5.65 13.95
C TYR A 483 -12.50 4.30 14.42
N GLY A 484 -11.79 3.20 14.20
CA GLY A 484 -12.23 1.89 14.70
C GLY A 484 -13.27 1.17 13.84
N ASN A 485 -13.82 1.79 12.79
CA ASN A 485 -14.89 1.20 11.97
C ASN A 485 -14.42 0.10 10.98
N LEU A 486 -13.12 -0.20 10.94
CA LEU A 486 -12.63 -1.37 10.21
C LEU A 486 -12.84 -2.64 11.05
N HIS A 487 -13.62 -3.59 10.54
CA HIS A 487 -13.96 -4.82 11.25
C HIS A 487 -13.50 -6.08 10.49
N GLY A 488 -13.53 -7.23 11.16
CA GLY A 488 -13.19 -8.52 10.56
C GLY A 488 -11.73 -8.94 10.71
N LEU A 489 -10.91 -8.17 11.44
CA LEU A 489 -9.54 -8.50 11.79
C LEU A 489 -9.49 -9.44 13.01
N VAL A 490 -10.00 -10.66 12.84
CA VAL A 490 -10.14 -11.64 13.92
C VAL A 490 -9.33 -12.90 13.63
N MET A 491 -8.50 -13.29 14.59
CA MET A 491 -7.66 -14.49 14.54
C MET A 491 -7.66 -15.22 15.88
N MET A 492 -7.13 -16.44 15.90
CA MET A 492 -7.00 -17.27 17.09
C MET A 492 -5.54 -17.34 17.51
N ARG A 493 -5.30 -17.44 18.82
CA ARG A 493 -3.96 -17.66 19.37
C ARG A 493 -3.27 -18.85 18.71
N GLY A 494 -2.03 -18.63 18.31
CA GLY A 494 -1.15 -19.60 17.65
C GLY A 494 -1.36 -19.74 16.14
N GLN A 495 -2.31 -19.03 15.53
CA GLN A 495 -2.45 -19.00 14.07
C GLN A 495 -1.30 -18.21 13.43
N LYS A 496 -0.86 -18.69 12.26
CA LYS A 496 0.00 -17.93 11.36
C LYS A 496 -0.88 -17.05 10.49
N VAL A 497 -0.50 -15.79 10.43
CA VAL A 497 -1.28 -14.74 9.79
C VAL A 497 -0.35 -13.96 8.89
N ASP A 498 -0.71 -13.86 7.61
CA ASP A 498 -0.01 -12.98 6.69
C ASP A 498 -0.83 -11.71 6.48
N TRP A 499 -0.15 -10.58 6.64
CA TRP A 499 -0.72 -9.26 6.40
C TRP A 499 -0.10 -8.67 5.13
N TYR A 500 -0.95 -8.39 4.14
CA TYR A 500 -0.61 -7.67 2.92
C TYR A 500 -0.80 -6.18 3.17
N LEU A 501 0.29 -5.48 3.40
CA LEU A 501 0.31 -4.04 3.65
C LEU A 501 0.52 -3.30 2.33
N LEU A 502 -0.35 -2.34 2.03
CA LEU A 502 -0.33 -1.55 0.79
C LEU A 502 -0.38 -0.06 1.12
N GLY A 503 0.52 0.73 0.52
CA GLY A 503 0.51 2.18 0.55
C GLY A 503 0.30 2.76 -0.85
N MET A 504 -0.57 3.76 -0.98
CA MET A 504 -0.86 4.52 -2.20
C MET A 504 -1.32 5.92 -1.81
N GLY A 505 -1.25 6.87 -2.74
CA GLY A 505 -1.75 8.23 -2.54
C GLY A 505 -0.70 9.28 -2.86
N ASN A 506 -0.62 10.34 -2.06
CA ASN A 506 0.22 11.50 -2.28
C ASN A 506 1.45 11.56 -1.34
N GLU A 507 2.14 12.71 -1.29
CA GLU A 507 3.31 12.93 -0.42
C GLU A 507 2.97 12.79 1.07
N VAL A 508 1.73 13.15 1.44
CA VAL A 508 1.21 12.94 2.80
C VAL A 508 1.08 11.46 3.14
N ASP A 509 1.00 10.55 2.16
CA ASP A 509 0.83 9.11 2.37
C ASP A 509 2.14 8.38 2.75
N MET A 510 2.88 8.94 3.69
CA MET A 510 3.87 8.21 4.49
C MET A 510 3.18 7.54 5.67
N HIS A 511 3.12 6.21 5.68
CA HIS A 511 2.43 5.48 6.73
C HIS A 511 3.40 4.60 7.51
N THR A 512 3.30 4.61 8.83
CA THR A 512 4.12 3.79 9.73
C THR A 512 3.22 2.82 10.47
N VAL A 513 2.94 1.66 9.87
CA VAL A 513 1.93 0.73 10.35
C VAL A 513 2.39 0.03 11.61
N HIS A 514 1.77 0.34 12.76
CA HIS A 514 2.09 -0.23 14.06
C HIS A 514 1.04 -1.25 14.52
N PHE A 515 1.51 -2.41 15.00
CA PHE A 515 0.69 -3.43 15.63
C PHE A 515 0.96 -3.47 17.14
N HIS A 516 -0.06 -3.19 17.96
CA HIS A 516 0.10 -3.30 19.41
C HIS A 516 0.22 -4.76 19.85
N ALA A 517 0.98 -4.99 20.93
CA ALA A 517 1.21 -6.29 21.60
C ALA A 517 1.83 -7.42 20.75
N GLU A 518 1.90 -7.29 19.43
CA GLU A 518 2.45 -8.29 18.52
C GLU A 518 3.67 -7.75 17.79
N THR A 519 4.56 -8.66 17.40
CA THR A 519 5.63 -8.35 16.45
C THR A 519 5.43 -9.23 15.22
N PHE A 520 5.86 -8.75 14.07
CA PHE A 520 5.85 -9.51 12.82
C PHE A 520 7.27 -9.68 12.30
N THR A 521 7.41 -10.59 11.34
CA THR A 521 8.63 -10.74 10.55
C THR A 521 8.37 -10.37 9.11
N TYR A 522 9.34 -9.71 8.47
CA TYR A 522 9.28 -9.39 7.05
C TYR A 522 10.60 -9.77 6.38
N LYS A 523 10.55 -10.00 5.06
CA LYS A 523 11.68 -10.52 4.30
C LYS A 523 12.15 -9.51 3.26
N THR A 524 13.43 -9.19 3.33
CA THR A 524 14.22 -8.45 2.33
C THR A 524 15.29 -9.42 1.80
N ASP A 525 16.59 -9.14 1.93
CA ASP A 525 17.64 -10.16 1.78
C ASP A 525 17.58 -11.23 2.89
N ARG A 526 17.28 -10.79 4.11
CA ARG A 526 17.19 -11.59 5.33
C ARG A 526 15.81 -11.48 5.96
N VAL A 527 15.62 -12.24 7.04
CA VAL A 527 14.45 -12.15 7.89
C VAL A 527 14.69 -11.05 8.93
N HIS A 528 13.81 -10.07 8.97
CA HIS A 528 13.80 -8.99 9.94
C HIS A 528 12.57 -9.13 10.84
N ARG A 529 12.67 -8.62 12.08
CA ARG A 529 11.56 -8.56 13.03
C ARG A 529 11.33 -7.11 13.41
N ALA A 530 10.06 -6.69 13.39
CA ALA A 530 9.62 -5.36 13.78
C ALA A 530 8.16 -5.43 14.25
N ASP A 531 7.66 -4.31 14.75
CA ASP A 531 6.26 -4.04 15.08
C ASP A 531 5.73 -2.79 14.37
N VAL A 532 6.60 -2.08 13.63
CA VAL A 532 6.28 -0.95 12.76
C VAL A 532 6.82 -1.23 11.35
N PHE A 533 6.02 -1.00 10.32
CA PHE A 533 6.45 -1.09 8.92
C PHE A 533 6.10 0.18 8.14
N ASP A 534 7.08 0.71 7.41
CA ASP A 534 6.93 1.94 6.65
C ASP A 534 6.35 1.65 5.26
N LEU A 535 5.26 2.34 4.91
CA LEU A 535 4.60 2.31 3.62
C LEU A 535 4.63 3.71 2.99
N PHE A 536 4.78 3.71 1.68
CA PHE A 536 4.80 4.91 0.84
C PHE A 536 4.01 4.59 -0.43
N PRO A 537 3.63 5.58 -1.26
CA PRO A 537 2.85 5.31 -2.45
C PRO A 537 3.52 4.30 -3.40
N GLY A 538 2.79 3.22 -3.69
CA GLY A 538 3.26 2.09 -4.51
C GLY A 538 4.10 1.05 -3.76
N THR A 539 4.27 1.18 -2.43
CA THR A 539 4.95 0.19 -1.60
C THR A 539 3.97 -0.90 -1.19
N PHE A 540 4.32 -2.16 -1.49
CA PHE A 540 3.55 -3.35 -1.08
C PHE A 540 4.46 -4.32 -0.35
N GLN A 541 4.05 -4.74 0.84
CA GLN A 541 4.81 -5.67 1.65
C GLN A 541 3.92 -6.74 2.29
N THR A 542 4.41 -7.97 2.28
CA THR A 542 3.84 -9.04 3.11
C THR A 542 4.63 -9.15 4.41
N VAL A 543 3.93 -9.12 5.54
CA VAL A 543 4.49 -9.38 6.87
C VAL A 543 3.83 -10.61 7.50
N GLU A 544 4.65 -11.46 8.12
CA GLU A 544 4.24 -12.74 8.70
C GLU A 544 4.16 -12.59 10.23
N MET A 545 3.01 -12.91 10.81
CA MET A 545 2.73 -12.82 12.25
C MET A 545 2.27 -14.19 12.78
N VAL A 546 2.63 -14.50 14.03
CA VAL A 546 2.03 -15.62 14.77
C VAL A 546 1.29 -15.05 15.96
N ALA A 547 -0.04 -15.12 15.95
CA ALA A 547 -0.89 -14.47 16.94
C ALA A 547 -0.59 -14.99 18.37
N GLY A 548 -0.01 -14.15 19.22
CA GLY A 548 0.54 -14.58 20.51
C GLY A 548 -0.35 -14.27 21.72
N ASN A 549 -0.80 -13.02 21.81
CA ASN A 549 -1.40 -12.41 23.00
C ASN A 549 -2.91 -12.21 22.79
N PRO A 550 -3.77 -13.01 23.44
CA PRO A 550 -5.21 -12.83 23.34
C PRO A 550 -5.67 -11.48 23.89
N GLY A 551 -6.61 -10.86 23.19
CA GLY A 551 -7.07 -9.50 23.47
C GLY A 551 -7.51 -8.78 22.20
N THR A 552 -7.99 -7.55 22.37
CA THR A 552 -8.27 -6.61 21.29
C THR A 552 -7.20 -5.54 21.35
N TRP A 553 -6.46 -5.38 20.26
CA TRP A 553 -5.25 -4.56 20.19
C TRP A 553 -5.38 -3.50 19.10
N LEU A 554 -4.80 -2.34 19.35
CA LEU A 554 -4.80 -1.22 18.41
C LEU A 554 -3.87 -1.52 17.22
N LEU A 555 -4.32 -1.09 16.04
CA LEU A 555 -3.59 -1.09 14.78
C LEU A 555 -3.76 0.28 14.15
N HIS A 556 -2.68 1.00 13.95
CA HIS A 556 -2.74 2.38 13.49
C HIS A 556 -1.51 2.78 12.68
N CYS A 557 -1.63 3.87 11.93
CA CYS A 557 -0.45 4.59 11.43
C CYS A 557 0.21 5.33 12.60
N HIS A 558 1.54 5.36 12.70
CA HIS A 558 2.25 6.06 13.79
C HIS A 558 2.60 7.52 13.42
N VAL A 559 2.13 8.03 12.29
CA VAL A 559 2.18 9.46 11.94
C VAL A 559 1.07 10.19 12.69
N THR A 560 1.45 11.20 13.49
CA THR A 560 0.55 11.88 14.44
C THR A 560 -0.72 12.40 13.79
N ASP A 561 -0.58 13.06 12.64
CA ASP A 561 -1.69 13.64 11.90
C ASP A 561 -2.69 12.55 11.48
N HIS A 562 -2.19 11.46 10.89
CA HIS A 562 -3.04 10.35 10.44
C HIS A 562 -3.77 9.66 11.61
N ILE A 563 -3.17 9.58 12.80
CA ILE A 563 -3.86 9.06 14.00
C ILE A 563 -5.03 9.97 14.36
N HIS A 564 -4.76 11.27 14.50
CA HIS A 564 -5.78 12.24 14.88
C HIS A 564 -6.91 12.31 13.84
N ALA A 565 -6.61 12.12 12.57
CA ALA A 565 -7.57 12.10 11.49
C ALA A 565 -8.30 10.75 11.30
N GLY A 566 -7.99 9.74 12.13
CA GLY A 566 -8.78 8.51 12.25
C GLY A 566 -8.21 7.26 11.60
N MET A 567 -6.93 7.26 11.20
CA MET A 567 -6.24 6.10 10.60
C MET A 567 -5.84 5.06 11.66
N GLU A 568 -6.84 4.56 12.36
CA GLU A 568 -6.71 3.61 13.45
C GLU A 568 -7.89 2.65 13.53
N THR A 569 -7.60 1.43 13.98
CA THR A 569 -8.59 0.38 14.19
C THR A 569 -8.08 -0.66 15.18
N THR A 570 -8.84 -1.73 15.38
CA THR A 570 -8.44 -2.83 16.26
C THR A 570 -8.41 -4.17 15.54
N PHE A 571 -7.53 -5.06 15.98
CA PHE A 571 -7.57 -6.48 15.65
C PHE A 571 -7.75 -7.30 16.93
N THR A 572 -8.37 -8.47 16.81
CA THR A 572 -8.70 -9.32 17.95
C THR A 572 -8.06 -10.69 17.82
N ILE A 573 -7.33 -11.09 18.86
CA ILE A 573 -6.80 -12.43 19.05
C ILE A 573 -7.64 -13.13 20.11
N ASN A 574 -8.38 -14.17 19.70
CA ASN A 574 -9.17 -14.98 20.61
C ASN A 574 -8.36 -16.15 21.18
N GLU A 575 -8.66 -16.56 22.42
CA GLU A 575 -8.11 -17.79 23.00
C GLU A 575 -8.57 -19.04 22.25
N LYS A 576 -7.70 -20.04 22.15
CA LYS A 576 -8.05 -21.33 21.57
C LYS A 576 -8.97 -22.07 22.54
N SER A 577 -10.09 -22.63 22.06
CA SER A 577 -11.09 -23.25 22.95
C SER A 577 -10.53 -24.39 23.83
N SER A 578 -9.43 -25.02 23.44
CA SER A 578 -8.71 -26.03 24.22
C SER A 578 -8.02 -25.48 25.48
N ASP A 579 -7.62 -24.21 25.48
CA ASP A 579 -6.88 -23.58 26.59
C ASP A 579 -7.79 -22.92 27.64
N VAL A 580 -9.05 -22.67 27.28
CA VAL A 580 -10.08 -22.22 28.23
C VAL A 580 -10.42 -23.32 29.24
N PHE A 581 -10.35 -24.59 28.83
CA PHE A 581 -10.59 -25.73 29.74
C PHE A 581 -9.39 -26.06 30.64
N THR A 582 -8.15 -25.79 30.21
CA THR A 582 -6.96 -26.00 31.04
C THR A 582 -6.74 -24.87 32.05
N SER A 583 -7.07 -23.62 31.72
CA SER A 583 -7.02 -22.50 32.68
C SER A 583 -8.11 -22.62 33.75
N ALA A 584 -9.30 -23.13 33.41
CA ALA A 584 -10.34 -23.47 34.37
C ALA A 584 -9.99 -24.69 35.25
N ALA A 585 -9.21 -25.66 34.72
CA ALA A 585 -8.78 -26.85 35.45
C ALA A 585 -7.58 -26.59 36.39
N GLY A 586 -6.74 -25.60 36.11
CA GLY A 586 -5.55 -25.27 36.92
C GLY A 586 -5.83 -24.59 38.26
N GLY A 587 -7.07 -24.18 38.53
CA GLY A 587 -7.45 -23.44 39.75
C GLY A 587 -8.26 -24.22 40.78
N THR A 588 -8.57 -25.51 40.58
CA THR A 588 -9.57 -26.20 41.43
C THR A 588 -9.23 -27.64 41.85
N GLU A 589 -7.96 -27.96 42.11
CA GLU A 589 -7.65 -29.22 42.85
C GLU A 589 -8.12 -29.18 44.33
N GLY A 590 -8.50 -28.02 44.86
CA GLY A 590 -9.08 -27.86 46.20
C GLY A 590 -10.62 -27.83 46.26
N SER A 591 -11.33 -27.73 45.13
CA SER A 591 -12.78 -27.44 45.14
C SER A 591 -13.66 -28.68 44.89
N LEU A 592 -13.17 -29.67 44.12
CA LEU A 592 -13.98 -30.85 43.79
C LEU A 592 -14.27 -31.75 44.99
N LYS A 593 -13.33 -31.88 45.95
CA LYS A 593 -13.56 -32.66 47.18
C LYS A 593 -14.58 -32.00 48.12
N THR A 594 -14.63 -30.67 48.13
CA THR A 594 -15.55 -29.90 48.98
C THR A 594 -16.97 -29.91 48.39
N LEU A 595 -17.10 -29.90 47.05
CA LEU A 595 -18.38 -30.00 46.35
C LEU A 595 -18.98 -31.42 46.38
N LEU A 596 -18.14 -32.46 46.35
CA LEU A 596 -18.59 -33.85 46.50
C LEU A 596 -19.00 -34.16 47.96
N LEU A 597 -18.36 -33.56 48.96
CA LEU A 597 -18.81 -33.67 50.36
C LEU A 597 -20.14 -32.94 50.61
N SER A 598 -20.37 -31.77 50.00
CA SER A 598 -21.61 -31.01 50.18
C SER A 598 -22.81 -31.66 49.48
N MET A 599 -22.62 -32.28 48.31
CA MET A 599 -23.66 -33.09 47.66
C MET A 599 -23.99 -34.37 48.45
N ALA A 600 -22.99 -35.03 49.06
CA ALA A 600 -23.23 -36.22 49.88
C ALA A 600 -24.00 -35.90 51.18
N LEU A 601 -23.74 -34.74 51.80
CA LEU A 601 -24.49 -34.25 52.96
C LEU A 601 -25.92 -33.79 52.59
N GLY A 602 -26.10 -33.20 51.41
CA GLY A 602 -27.42 -32.82 50.89
C GLY A 602 -28.32 -34.03 50.57
N LEU A 603 -27.75 -35.12 50.07
CA LEU A 603 -28.47 -36.36 49.78
C LEU A 603 -28.88 -37.13 51.04
N MET A 604 -28.14 -37.04 52.15
CA MET A 604 -28.57 -37.60 53.44
C MET A 604 -29.69 -36.78 54.13
N ALA A 605 -29.74 -35.46 53.91
CA ALA A 605 -30.79 -34.62 54.49
C ALA A 605 -32.16 -34.84 53.80
N ILE A 606 -32.17 -35.17 52.51
CA ILE A 606 -33.40 -35.41 51.73
C ILE A 606 -34.04 -36.76 52.09
N THR A 607 -33.25 -37.78 52.44
CA THR A 607 -33.79 -39.07 52.91
C THR A 607 -34.43 -38.98 54.29
N VAL A 608 -33.94 -38.14 55.20
CA VAL A 608 -34.55 -37.96 56.53
C VAL A 608 -35.89 -37.20 56.44
N ILE A 609 -36.04 -36.25 55.51
CA ILE A 609 -37.28 -35.45 55.37
C ILE A 609 -38.40 -36.23 54.65
N LEU A 610 -38.06 -37.25 53.85
CA LEU A 610 -39.05 -38.08 53.15
C LEU A 610 -39.64 -39.23 54.01
N GLU A 611 -39.01 -39.56 55.14
CA GLU A 611 -39.57 -40.54 56.09
C GLU A 611 -40.57 -39.94 57.10
N ASP A 612 -40.53 -38.63 57.36
CA ASP A 612 -41.44 -37.96 58.31
C ASP A 612 -42.79 -37.49 57.71
N ARG A 613 -42.98 -37.56 56.38
CA ARG A 613 -44.23 -37.10 55.71
C ARG A 613 -45.26 -38.19 55.41
N LYS A 614 -45.13 -39.38 55.99
CA LYS A 614 -46.10 -40.50 55.83
C LYS A 614 -47.01 -40.78 57.04
N LEU A 615 -47.00 -39.91 58.05
CA LEU A 615 -47.94 -39.99 59.17
C LEU A 615 -48.61 -38.63 59.35
N GLU A 616 -49.69 -38.40 58.60
CA GLU A 616 -50.91 -37.76 59.10
C GLU A 616 -51.91 -37.60 57.95
N ALA A 617 -52.87 -38.52 57.91
CA ALA A 617 -54.09 -38.38 57.15
C ALA A 617 -55.22 -37.96 58.10
N GLY A 618 -56.00 -36.96 57.69
CA GLY A 618 -57.45 -37.06 57.86
C GLY A 618 -58.24 -35.75 58.00
N TRP A 619 -59.48 -35.85 57.50
CA TRP A 619 -60.71 -35.09 57.84
C TRP A 619 -61.12 -33.89 56.96
N SER A 620 -61.94 -34.23 55.94
CA SER A 620 -63.32 -33.75 55.64
C SER A 620 -63.71 -32.26 55.57
N CYS A 621 -64.31 -31.94 54.40
CA CYS A 621 -65.60 -31.26 54.17
C CYS A 621 -65.79 -29.72 54.24
N LEU A 622 -66.44 -29.25 53.16
CA LEU A 622 -67.43 -28.16 53.00
C LEU A 622 -66.98 -26.76 52.47
N GLN A 623 -67.66 -26.39 51.36
CA GLN A 623 -67.85 -25.09 50.67
C GLN A 623 -68.56 -24.02 51.54
N PRO A 624 -68.88 -22.78 51.06
CA PRO A 624 -68.44 -21.95 49.90
C PRO A 624 -68.24 -20.43 50.26
N GLU A 625 -68.24 -19.56 49.23
CA GLU A 625 -68.46 -18.07 49.18
C GLU A 625 -67.21 -17.19 49.23
N GLU A 626 -66.84 -16.53 48.12
CA GLU A 626 -67.33 -15.23 47.57
C GLU A 626 -66.88 -14.02 48.41
N ILE A 627 -66.09 -13.12 47.79
CA ILE A 627 -66.31 -11.66 47.66
C ILE A 627 -65.02 -10.96 47.18
N SER A 628 -65.25 -10.02 46.26
CA SER A 628 -64.35 -9.04 45.67
C SER A 628 -63.71 -8.10 46.70
N ASP A 629 -62.52 -7.57 46.39
CA ASP A 629 -62.36 -6.23 45.81
C ASP A 629 -60.91 -5.75 45.92
N GLN A 630 -60.46 -5.18 44.79
CA GLN A 630 -59.41 -4.18 44.56
C GLN A 630 -57.94 -4.51 44.85
#